data_AF-A0A2J8B734-F1
#
_entry.id   AF-A0A2J8B734-F1
#
_cell.length_a   1.000
_cell.length_b   1.000
_cell.length_c   1.000
_cell.angle_alpha   90.00
_cell.angle_beta   90.00
_cell.angle_gamma   90.00
#
_symmetry.space_group_name_H-M   'P 1'
#
loop_
_entity.id
_entity.type
_entity.pdbx_description
1 polymer ?
#
loop_
_entity_poly.entity_id
_entity_poly.type
_entity_poly.pdbx_seq_one_letter_code
_entity_poly.pdbx_strand_id
1 'polypeptide(L)'
;MIKFYSLHYLNYPLKNNRKMALQVHDRLSFASFPAGRTVPRRRTCSASLTLEAALVLPIFLFFVYLLILPMRMMDTARSMQEICEAVCRDAAEGSYLLTLRDSKTAKGADDRTVSGARSVQAYLKGNALGLLAVKLAQRQVDDQYVMNLHALRSHGWGDDQMITLTMDYDYRLPFSVLGLRSLHQTVRASRRAWVGSPPRSKSGASSGDDEDPLVYIGAHGTRYHSSLRCHYLSNDLTAVSFSDIRSKRNANGGTYHACPRCAASCKSGAVYIMQSGSAYHTDPNCSAICAHARAVKKSEVAYLGPCQYCCQTMR
;
A
#
# COMPACT_ATOMS: atom_id res chain seq x y z
N MET A 1 -41.84 -45.43 7.48
CA MET A 1 -41.70 -45.12 8.93
C MET A 1 -41.25 -43.67 9.00
N ILE A 2 -41.98 -42.67 9.49
CA ILE A 2 -42.95 -42.56 10.60
C ILE A 2 -44.07 -41.55 10.20
N LYS A 3 -45.19 -41.65 10.91
CA LYS A 3 -46.57 -41.24 10.60
C LYS A 3 -46.82 -39.72 10.62
N PHE A 4 -47.71 -39.30 9.71
CA PHE A 4 -48.42 -38.02 9.71
C PHE A 4 -49.47 -37.98 10.83
N TYR A 5 -49.58 -36.85 11.52
CA TYR A 5 -50.65 -36.60 12.49
C TYR A 5 -51.95 -36.25 11.76
N SER A 6 -53.01 -37.00 12.08
CA SER A 6 -54.37 -36.85 11.60
C SER A 6 -55.13 -35.88 12.52
N LEU A 7 -55.65 -34.80 11.94
CA LEU A 7 -56.58 -33.87 12.61
C LEU A 7 -58.00 -34.42 12.45
N HIS A 8 -58.61 -34.79 13.59
CA HIS A 8 -60.02 -35.13 13.68
C HIS A 8 -60.89 -33.88 13.46
N TYR A 9 -61.67 -33.89 12.39
CA TYR A 9 -62.74 -32.93 12.13
C TYR A 9 -63.99 -33.30 12.92
N LEU A 10 -64.48 -32.37 13.74
CA LEU A 10 -65.82 -32.42 14.32
C LEU A 10 -66.81 -31.80 13.33
N ASN A 11 -67.68 -32.64 12.79
CA ASN A 11 -68.80 -32.29 11.91
C ASN A 11 -69.93 -31.63 12.72
N TYR A 12 -70.35 -30.43 12.31
CA TYR A 12 -71.68 -29.88 12.63
C TYR A 12 -72.45 -29.62 11.34
N PRO A 13 -73.77 -29.93 11.29
CA PRO A 13 -74.50 -30.03 10.03
C PRO A 13 -74.83 -28.68 9.40
N LEU A 14 -74.76 -28.67 8.07
CA LEU A 14 -75.07 -27.57 7.17
C LEU A 14 -76.55 -27.20 7.24
N LYS A 15 -76.85 -25.98 7.70
CA LYS A 15 -78.14 -25.33 7.46
C LYS A 15 -77.99 -24.31 6.34
N ASN A 16 -78.43 -24.73 5.16
CA ASN A 16 -78.55 -23.92 3.96
C ASN A 16 -79.49 -22.73 4.22
N ASN A 17 -79.08 -21.50 3.88
CA ASN A 17 -79.82 -20.68 2.90
C ASN A 17 -79.27 -19.26 2.79
N ARG A 18 -78.99 -18.93 1.52
CA ARG A 18 -79.21 -17.63 0.84
C ARG A 18 -78.25 -16.47 1.16
N LYS A 19 -77.50 -16.16 0.10
CA LYS A 19 -76.74 -14.93 -0.16
C LYS A 19 -77.52 -13.69 0.30
N MET A 20 -77.00 -12.99 1.31
CA MET A 20 -77.36 -11.60 1.57
C MET A 20 -76.20 -10.72 1.10
N ALA A 21 -76.37 -10.16 -0.10
CA ALA A 21 -75.65 -8.96 -0.50
C ALA A 21 -76.23 -7.81 0.33
N LEU A 22 -75.37 -7.11 1.06
CA LEU A 22 -75.73 -5.95 1.87
C LEU A 22 -75.96 -4.76 0.92
N GLN A 23 -77.16 -4.68 0.35
CA GLN A 23 -77.62 -3.49 -0.37
C GLN A 23 -78.00 -2.43 0.66
N VAL A 24 -77.20 -1.37 0.74
CA VAL A 24 -77.55 -0.15 1.49
C VAL A 24 -78.62 0.57 0.68
N HIS A 25 -79.85 0.55 1.16
CA HIS A 25 -80.92 1.39 0.64
C HIS A 25 -80.70 2.83 1.11
N ASP A 26 -80.22 3.70 0.23
CA ASP A 26 -80.35 5.15 0.37
C ASP A 26 -81.85 5.52 0.24
N ARG A 27 -82.50 5.72 1.38
CA ARG A 27 -83.82 6.37 1.43
C ARG A 27 -83.61 7.87 1.43
N LEU A 28 -83.61 8.47 0.24
CA LEU A 28 -83.86 9.89 0.05
C LEU A 28 -85.33 10.19 0.41
N SER A 29 -85.60 10.40 1.70
CA SER A 29 -86.85 11.00 2.16
C SER A 29 -86.74 12.52 2.03
N PHE A 30 -87.42 13.06 1.02
CA PHE A 30 -87.66 14.48 0.85
C PHE A 30 -88.59 14.94 1.98
N ALA A 31 -88.03 15.53 3.03
CA ALA A 31 -88.77 16.19 4.09
C ALA A 31 -88.47 17.69 4.01
N SER A 32 -89.46 18.42 3.52
CA SER A 32 -89.53 19.89 3.58
C SER A 32 -89.70 20.37 5.04
N PHE A 33 -89.43 21.67 5.24
CA PHE A 33 -89.65 22.53 6.42
C PHE A 33 -88.45 22.75 7.38
N PRO A 34 -88.33 23.94 8.00
CA PRO A 34 -88.53 25.30 7.50
C PRO A 34 -87.25 26.16 7.61
N ALA A 35 -87.31 27.38 7.07
CA ALA A 35 -86.29 28.40 7.17
C ALA A 35 -85.91 28.71 8.65
N GLY A 36 -84.60 28.85 8.91
CA GLY A 36 -84.08 29.35 10.19
C GLY A 36 -83.12 28.42 10.93
N ARG A 37 -81.99 28.06 10.34
CA ARG A 37 -80.80 27.61 11.08
C ARG A 37 -79.57 28.31 10.52
N THR A 38 -78.98 29.18 11.33
CA THR A 38 -77.64 29.72 11.10
C THR A 38 -76.66 28.54 11.05
N VAL A 39 -76.11 28.27 9.88
CA VAL A 39 -75.00 27.32 9.70
C VAL A 39 -73.87 27.77 10.65
N PRO A 40 -73.33 26.91 11.52
CA PRO A 40 -72.15 27.28 12.28
C PRO A 40 -71.04 27.53 11.27
N ARG A 41 -70.60 28.79 11.16
CA ARG A 41 -69.45 29.20 10.35
C ARG A 41 -68.29 28.30 10.75
N ARG A 42 -67.93 27.35 9.88
CA ARG A 42 -66.77 26.48 10.04
C ARG A 42 -65.56 27.40 10.14
N ARG A 43 -65.06 27.63 11.35
CA ARG A 43 -63.80 28.33 11.54
C ARG A 43 -62.72 27.40 11.01
N THR A 44 -62.23 27.70 9.80
CA THR A 44 -60.99 27.12 9.30
C THR A 44 -59.88 27.57 10.25
N CYS A 45 -59.57 26.76 11.25
CA CYS A 45 -58.38 27.02 12.07
C CYS A 45 -57.17 27.03 11.14
N SER A 46 -56.42 28.12 11.15
CA SER A 46 -55.11 28.23 10.53
C SER A 46 -54.17 27.28 11.31
N ALA A 47 -54.19 26.01 10.93
CA ALA A 47 -53.24 25.00 11.38
C ALA A 47 -52.00 24.94 10.44
N SER A 48 -51.79 26.01 9.64
CA SER A 48 -50.71 26.09 8.66
C SER A 48 -49.34 26.01 9.33
N LEU A 49 -49.17 26.62 10.51
CA LEU A 49 -47.89 26.65 11.21
C LEU A 49 -47.41 25.25 11.66
N THR A 50 -48.34 24.37 12.07
CA THR A 50 -48.01 22.97 12.39
C THR A 50 -47.75 22.13 11.15
N LEU A 51 -48.43 22.42 10.03
CA LEU A 51 -48.30 21.68 8.77
C LEU A 51 -46.98 22.05 8.07
N GLU A 52 -46.61 23.32 8.10
CA GLU A 52 -45.30 23.82 7.67
C GLU A 52 -44.18 23.19 8.49
N ALA A 53 -44.28 23.20 9.82
CA ALA A 53 -43.27 22.58 10.68
C ALA A 53 -43.14 21.05 10.46
N ALA A 54 -44.26 20.36 10.24
CA ALA A 54 -44.28 18.91 9.98
C ALA A 54 -43.65 18.51 8.64
N LEU A 55 -43.59 19.42 7.65
CA LEU A 55 -42.95 19.19 6.36
C LEU A 55 -41.51 19.70 6.32
N VAL A 56 -41.24 20.85 6.94
CA VAL A 56 -39.91 21.47 6.92
C VAL A 56 -38.89 20.59 7.64
N LEU A 57 -39.23 20.01 8.81
CA LEU A 57 -38.28 19.21 9.58
C LEU A 57 -37.82 17.94 8.84
N PRO A 58 -38.69 17.08 8.26
CA PRO A 58 -38.25 15.93 7.47
C PRO A 58 -37.43 16.30 6.25
N ILE A 59 -37.81 17.37 5.52
CA ILE A 59 -37.06 17.84 4.34
C ILE A 59 -35.67 18.33 4.76
N PHE A 60 -35.58 19.05 5.87
CA PHE A 60 -34.31 19.51 6.42
C PHE A 60 -33.41 18.35 6.83
N LEU A 61 -33.93 17.35 7.55
CA LEU A 61 -33.17 16.16 7.94
C LEU A 61 -32.71 15.36 6.72
N PHE A 62 -33.58 15.21 5.72
CA PHE A 62 -33.23 14.59 4.44
C PHE A 62 -32.10 15.32 3.73
N PHE A 63 -32.15 16.67 3.71
CA PHE A 63 -31.10 17.51 3.15
C PHE A 63 -29.77 17.36 3.90
N VAL A 64 -29.79 17.39 5.24
CA VAL A 64 -28.58 17.15 6.05
C VAL A 64 -27.99 15.77 5.76
N TYR A 65 -28.83 14.74 5.62
CA TYR A 65 -28.37 13.40 5.28
C TYR A 65 -27.74 13.35 3.88
N LEU A 66 -28.33 14.03 2.88
CA LEU A 66 -27.76 14.17 1.54
C LEU A 66 -26.36 14.82 1.56
N LEU A 67 -26.11 15.77 2.47
CA LEU A 67 -24.78 16.39 2.62
C LEU A 67 -23.75 15.46 3.28
N ILE A 68 -24.18 14.53 4.14
CA ILE A 68 -23.29 13.58 4.81
C ILE A 68 -22.87 12.43 3.88
N LEU A 69 -23.75 12.00 2.96
CA LEU A 69 -23.45 10.91 2.01
C LEU A 69 -22.14 11.07 1.22
N PRO A 70 -21.86 12.20 0.53
CA PRO A 70 -20.63 12.34 -0.23
C PRO A 70 -19.39 12.30 0.66
N MET A 71 -19.48 12.77 1.92
CA MET A 71 -18.37 12.67 2.87
C MET A 71 -18.05 11.20 3.17
N ARG A 72 -19.06 10.37 3.47
CA ARG A 72 -18.85 8.93 3.69
C ARG A 72 -18.30 8.23 2.45
N MET A 73 -18.83 8.54 1.27
CA MET A 73 -18.32 8.00 0.01
C MET A 73 -16.85 8.37 -0.20
N MET A 74 -16.48 9.62 0.05
CA MET A 74 -15.12 10.10 -0.08
C MET A 74 -14.17 9.43 0.94
N ASP A 75 -14.63 9.22 2.18
CA ASP A 75 -13.83 8.52 3.19
C ASP A 75 -13.56 7.08 2.77
N THR A 76 -14.57 6.35 2.25
CA THR A 76 -14.32 5.01 1.69
C THR A 76 -13.38 5.02 0.49
N ALA A 77 -13.54 5.98 -0.43
CA ALA A 77 -12.67 6.10 -1.58
C ALA A 77 -11.21 6.36 -1.17
N ARG A 78 -10.99 7.18 -0.13
CA ARG A 78 -9.66 7.42 0.46
C ARG A 78 -9.07 6.15 1.08
N SER A 79 -9.84 5.42 1.89
CA SER A 79 -9.34 4.17 2.47
C SER A 79 -8.98 3.14 1.40
N MET A 80 -9.79 3.03 0.34
CA MET A 80 -9.46 2.18 -0.81
C MET A 80 -8.19 2.64 -1.52
N GLN A 81 -8.02 3.96 -1.72
CA GLN A 81 -6.82 4.54 -2.34
C GLN A 81 -5.57 4.26 -1.52
N GLU A 82 -5.63 4.41 -0.20
CA GLU A 82 -4.52 4.12 0.72
C GLU A 82 -4.07 2.66 0.62
N ILE A 83 -5.03 1.72 0.55
CA ILE A 83 -4.73 0.28 0.38
C ILE A 83 -4.07 0.04 -0.99
N CYS A 84 -4.61 0.64 -2.05
CA CYS A 84 -4.04 0.51 -3.39
C CYS A 84 -2.61 1.04 -3.44
N GLU A 85 -2.35 2.20 -2.83
CA GLU A 85 -1.03 2.81 -2.76
C GLU A 85 -0.05 2.00 -1.93
N ALA A 86 -0.49 1.44 -0.80
CA ALA A 86 0.32 0.57 0.04
C ALA A 86 0.74 -0.70 -0.72
N VAL A 87 -0.21 -1.38 -1.37
CA VAL A 87 0.07 -2.58 -2.17
C VAL A 87 1.00 -2.27 -3.35
N CYS A 88 0.78 -1.15 -4.04
CA CYS A 88 1.67 -0.70 -5.11
C CYS A 88 3.08 -0.39 -4.59
N ARG A 89 3.21 0.20 -3.40
CA ARG A 89 4.51 0.48 -2.75
C ARG A 89 5.25 -0.82 -2.46
N ASP A 90 4.62 -1.77 -1.78
CA ASP A 90 5.24 -3.05 -1.40
C ASP A 90 5.65 -3.86 -2.64
N ALA A 91 4.81 -3.84 -3.67
CA ALA A 91 5.11 -4.47 -4.95
C ALA A 91 6.28 -3.81 -5.67
N ALA A 92 6.36 -2.47 -5.64
CA ALA A 92 7.47 -1.72 -6.22
C ALA A 92 8.78 -1.95 -5.46
N GLU A 93 8.75 -2.10 -4.13
CA GLU A 93 9.93 -2.44 -3.34
C GLU A 93 10.38 -3.88 -3.58
N GLY A 94 9.45 -4.83 -3.60
CA GLY A 94 9.73 -6.23 -3.90
C GLY A 94 10.30 -6.44 -5.31
N SER A 95 9.94 -5.57 -6.25
CA SER A 95 10.43 -5.60 -7.64
C SER A 95 11.96 -5.63 -7.74
N TYR A 96 12.66 -4.99 -6.78
CA TYR A 96 14.12 -4.98 -6.68
C TYR A 96 14.72 -6.36 -6.43
N LEU A 97 14.02 -7.23 -5.69
CA LEU A 97 14.48 -8.60 -5.45
C LEU A 97 14.46 -9.44 -6.74
N LEU A 98 13.54 -9.14 -7.67
CA LEU A 98 13.49 -9.79 -8.98
C LEU A 98 14.71 -9.42 -9.82
N THR A 99 15.10 -8.15 -9.82
CA THR A 99 16.26 -7.68 -10.59
C THR A 99 17.57 -8.18 -10.01
N LEU A 100 17.67 -8.27 -8.68
CA LEU A 100 18.79 -8.92 -7.99
C LEU A 100 18.86 -10.41 -8.32
N ARG A 101 17.73 -11.11 -8.36
CA ARG A 101 17.70 -12.53 -8.77
C ARG A 101 18.23 -12.67 -10.19
N ASP A 102 17.68 -11.91 -11.14
CA ASP A 102 18.03 -12.01 -12.56
C ASP A 102 19.50 -11.63 -12.82
N SER A 103 20.05 -10.67 -12.07
CA SER A 103 21.47 -10.30 -12.13
C SER A 103 22.41 -11.30 -11.42
N LYS A 104 22.00 -11.88 -10.28
CA LYS A 104 22.80 -12.87 -9.52
C LYS A 104 22.68 -14.30 -10.05
N THR A 105 21.68 -14.62 -10.87
CA THR A 105 21.69 -15.88 -11.65
C THR A 105 22.93 -15.99 -12.55
N ALA A 106 23.68 -14.90 -12.78
CA ALA A 106 25.00 -14.94 -13.43
C ALA A 106 26.17 -15.28 -12.48
N LYS A 107 26.05 -15.12 -11.14
CA LYS A 107 27.07 -15.47 -10.13
C LYS A 107 26.44 -15.75 -8.75
N GLY A 108 26.16 -17.02 -8.44
CA GLY A 108 25.95 -17.56 -7.08
C GLY A 108 24.93 -16.82 -6.21
N ALA A 109 23.64 -16.99 -6.48
CA ALA A 109 22.57 -16.45 -5.65
C ALA A 109 22.34 -17.31 -4.38
N ASP A 110 22.20 -16.65 -3.22
CA ASP A 110 21.81 -17.28 -1.95
C ASP A 110 20.33 -17.74 -2.03
N ASP A 111 20.03 -18.94 -1.52
CA ASP A 111 18.72 -19.60 -1.63
C ASP A 111 17.57 -18.75 -1.06
N ARG A 112 17.86 -17.98 0.00
CA ARG A 112 16.91 -17.02 0.59
C ARG A 112 16.49 -15.91 -0.36
N THR A 113 17.42 -15.39 -1.17
CA THR A 113 17.12 -14.34 -2.15
C THR A 113 16.29 -14.86 -3.33
N VAL A 114 16.53 -16.12 -3.74
CA VAL A 114 15.77 -16.77 -4.82
C VAL A 114 14.34 -17.07 -4.39
N SER A 115 14.14 -17.59 -3.17
CA SER A 115 12.82 -17.87 -2.61
C SER A 115 11.99 -16.59 -2.43
N GLY A 116 12.59 -15.54 -1.85
CA GLY A 116 11.96 -14.22 -1.72
C GLY A 116 11.54 -13.64 -3.08
N ALA A 117 12.42 -13.68 -4.07
CA ALA A 117 12.11 -13.22 -5.42
C ALA A 117 10.98 -14.03 -6.08
N ARG A 118 10.93 -15.36 -5.91
CA ARG A 118 9.80 -16.17 -6.45
C ARG A 118 8.46 -15.77 -5.86
N SER A 119 8.41 -15.50 -4.55
CA SER A 119 7.18 -15.07 -3.88
C SER A 119 6.68 -13.74 -4.44
N VAL A 120 7.57 -12.75 -4.60
CA VAL A 120 7.22 -11.45 -5.19
C VAL A 120 6.81 -11.58 -6.65
N GLN A 121 7.49 -12.43 -7.42
CA GLN A 121 7.15 -12.68 -8.82
C GLN A 121 5.73 -13.25 -8.97
N ALA A 122 5.29 -14.09 -8.03
CA ALA A 122 3.94 -14.64 -8.04
C ALA A 122 2.87 -13.56 -7.81
N TYR A 123 3.15 -12.54 -6.99
CA TYR A 123 2.24 -11.41 -6.79
C TYR A 123 2.20 -10.45 -7.97
N LEU A 124 3.32 -10.26 -8.65
CA LEU A 124 3.43 -9.35 -9.79
C LEU A 124 2.88 -9.95 -11.09
N LYS A 125 2.85 -11.29 -11.23
CA LYS A 125 2.30 -11.93 -12.42
C LYS A 125 0.77 -12.02 -12.36
N GLY A 126 0.12 -11.51 -13.40
CA GLY A 126 -1.34 -11.57 -13.56
C GLY A 126 -2.10 -10.72 -12.52
N ASN A 127 -3.30 -11.15 -12.16
CA ASN A 127 -4.21 -10.41 -11.27
C ASN A 127 -3.99 -10.69 -9.78
N ALA A 128 -2.91 -11.37 -9.39
CA ALA A 128 -2.64 -11.73 -8.00
C ALA A 128 -2.50 -10.50 -7.08
N LEU A 129 -1.89 -9.43 -7.59
CA LEU A 129 -1.79 -8.14 -6.90
C LEU A 129 -3.18 -7.54 -6.60
N GLY A 130 -4.08 -7.55 -7.60
CA GLY A 130 -5.44 -7.10 -7.44
C GLY A 130 -6.21 -7.92 -6.41
N LEU A 131 -6.05 -9.25 -6.42
CA LEU A 131 -6.68 -10.12 -5.43
C LEU A 131 -6.18 -9.85 -4.01
N LEU A 132 -4.88 -9.58 -3.84
CA LEU A 132 -4.32 -9.18 -2.55
C LEU A 132 -4.95 -7.86 -2.05
N ALA A 133 -5.05 -6.86 -2.92
CA ALA A 133 -5.65 -5.57 -2.56
C ALA A 133 -7.14 -5.72 -2.19
N VAL A 134 -7.90 -6.54 -2.92
CA VAL A 134 -9.30 -6.84 -2.58
C VAL A 134 -9.40 -7.53 -1.21
N LYS A 135 -8.54 -8.49 -0.91
CA LYS A 135 -8.51 -9.16 0.41
C LYS A 135 -8.17 -8.22 1.55
N LEU A 136 -7.28 -7.25 1.32
CA LEU A 136 -6.93 -6.24 2.32
C LEU A 136 -8.08 -5.25 2.51
N ALA A 137 -8.70 -4.79 1.43
CA ALA A 137 -9.88 -3.94 1.46
C ALA A 137 -11.04 -4.57 2.24
N GLN A 138 -11.34 -5.85 2.01
CA GLN A 138 -12.37 -6.58 2.76
C GLN A 138 -12.08 -6.71 4.26
N ARG A 139 -10.82 -6.58 4.68
CA ARG A 139 -10.41 -6.67 6.09
C ARG A 139 -10.34 -5.31 6.78
N GLN A 140 -9.97 -4.27 6.04
CA GLN A 140 -9.68 -2.94 6.60
C GLN A 140 -10.83 -1.94 6.41
N VAL A 141 -11.64 -2.10 5.36
CA VAL A 141 -12.77 -1.20 5.07
C VAL A 141 -14.05 -1.83 5.60
N ASP A 142 -14.53 -1.31 6.73
CA ASP A 142 -15.82 -1.67 7.31
C ASP A 142 -16.91 -0.69 6.84
N ASP A 143 -17.30 -0.81 5.56
CA ASP A 143 -18.47 -0.11 5.03
C ASP A 143 -19.44 -1.08 4.34
N GLN A 144 -20.62 -1.25 4.95
CA GLN A 144 -21.73 -2.08 4.47
C GLN A 144 -22.32 -1.63 3.12
N TYR A 145 -22.06 -0.39 2.67
CA TYR A 145 -22.57 0.12 1.40
C TYR A 145 -21.72 -0.29 0.20
N VAL A 146 -20.51 -0.83 0.42
CA VAL A 146 -19.62 -1.29 -0.66
C VAL A 146 -20.07 -2.65 -1.19
N MET A 147 -20.26 -2.73 -2.50
CA MET A 147 -20.69 -3.94 -3.21
C MET A 147 -19.74 -4.22 -4.39
N ASN A 148 -19.75 -5.47 -4.87
CA ASN A 148 -19.06 -5.90 -6.10
C ASN A 148 -17.58 -5.51 -6.19
N LEU A 149 -16.87 -5.53 -5.05
CA LEU A 149 -15.46 -5.15 -5.00
C LEU A 149 -14.57 -6.13 -5.78
N HIS A 150 -13.84 -5.63 -6.77
CA HIS A 150 -12.89 -6.41 -7.55
C HIS A 150 -11.75 -5.54 -8.07
N ALA A 151 -10.67 -6.18 -8.54
CA ALA A 151 -9.48 -5.47 -9.04
C ALA A 151 -8.91 -6.13 -10.31
N LEU A 152 -9.80 -6.53 -11.22
CA LEU A 152 -9.48 -7.33 -12.41
C LEU A 152 -8.64 -6.58 -13.45
N ARG A 153 -8.66 -5.24 -13.43
CA ARG A 153 -7.90 -4.36 -14.34
C ARG A 153 -6.49 -4.05 -13.83
N SER A 154 -6.07 -4.68 -12.74
CA SER A 154 -4.73 -4.51 -12.17
C SER A 154 -3.71 -5.33 -12.93
N HIS A 155 -2.56 -4.74 -13.26
CA HIS A 155 -1.44 -5.47 -13.82
C HIS A 155 -0.16 -5.16 -13.03
N GLY A 156 0.54 -6.21 -12.62
CA GLY A 156 1.89 -6.09 -12.10
C GLY A 156 2.87 -6.15 -13.27
N TRP A 157 3.68 -5.10 -13.42
CA TRP A 157 4.83 -5.09 -14.33
C TRP A 157 4.48 -5.16 -15.83
N GLY A 158 4.22 -4.00 -16.44
CA GLY A 158 4.20 -3.84 -17.89
C GLY A 158 5.60 -3.58 -18.48
N ASP A 159 5.69 -3.46 -19.81
CA ASP A 159 6.93 -3.09 -20.53
C ASP A 159 7.50 -1.73 -20.07
N ASP A 160 6.65 -0.89 -19.49
CA ASP A 160 6.95 0.43 -18.94
C ASP A 160 7.49 0.41 -17.49
N GLN A 161 7.68 -0.77 -16.90
CA GLN A 161 8.07 -0.94 -15.48
C GLN A 161 7.06 -0.30 -14.51
N MET A 162 5.81 -0.10 -14.93
CA MET A 162 4.76 0.43 -14.07
C MET A 162 3.95 -0.71 -13.46
N ILE A 163 3.65 -0.54 -12.18
CA ILE A 163 2.73 -1.39 -11.42
C ILE A 163 1.46 -0.58 -11.27
N THR A 164 0.38 -1.03 -11.90
CA THR A 164 -0.92 -0.36 -11.86
C THR A 164 -1.93 -1.24 -11.17
N LEU A 165 -2.53 -0.71 -10.10
CA LEU A 165 -3.62 -1.34 -9.38
C LEU A 165 -4.89 -0.51 -9.60
N THR A 166 -5.93 -1.16 -10.09
CA THR A 166 -7.25 -0.54 -10.30
C THR A 166 -8.29 -1.35 -9.56
N MET A 167 -8.96 -0.70 -8.61
CA MET A 167 -9.98 -1.26 -7.75
C MET A 167 -11.33 -0.68 -8.12
N ASP A 168 -12.28 -1.56 -8.41
CA ASP A 168 -13.61 -1.24 -8.90
C ASP A 168 -14.66 -1.75 -7.90
N TYR A 169 -15.60 -0.90 -7.51
CA TYR A 169 -16.68 -1.24 -6.59
C TYR A 169 -17.93 -0.41 -6.86
N ASP A 170 -19.08 -0.93 -6.43
CA ASP A 170 -20.34 -0.21 -6.49
C ASP A 170 -20.72 0.27 -5.09
N TYR A 171 -20.93 1.58 -4.92
CA TYR A 171 -21.40 2.15 -3.67
C TYR A 171 -22.92 2.21 -3.66
N ARG A 172 -23.57 1.47 -2.76
CA ARG A 172 -25.03 1.46 -2.61
C ARG A 172 -25.50 2.74 -1.94
N LEU A 173 -26.43 3.42 -2.59
CA LEU A 173 -27.09 4.58 -1.98
C LEU A 173 -28.14 4.09 -0.96
N PRO A 174 -28.20 4.67 0.24
CA PRO A 174 -29.16 4.25 1.28
C PRO A 174 -30.62 4.50 0.89
N PHE A 175 -30.85 5.42 -0.05
CA PHE A 175 -32.14 5.64 -0.71
C PHE A 175 -31.89 5.98 -2.18
N SER A 176 -32.87 5.67 -3.02
CA SER A 176 -32.78 5.94 -4.45
C SER A 176 -32.93 7.43 -4.73
N VAL A 177 -31.85 8.11 -5.12
CA VAL A 177 -31.87 9.51 -5.56
C VAL A 177 -32.06 9.54 -7.07
N LEU A 178 -33.17 10.11 -7.55
CA LEU A 178 -33.45 10.25 -9.00
C LEU A 178 -33.40 8.91 -9.79
N GLY A 179 -33.76 7.80 -9.14
CA GLY A 179 -33.72 6.45 -9.74
C GLY A 179 -32.36 5.74 -9.67
N LEU A 180 -31.32 6.40 -9.16
CA LEU A 180 -29.99 5.81 -8.95
C LEU A 180 -29.99 5.03 -7.63
N ARG A 181 -29.67 3.74 -7.70
CA ARG A 181 -29.56 2.84 -6.52
C ARG A 181 -28.12 2.60 -6.07
N SER A 182 -27.18 2.73 -6.99
CA SER A 182 -25.75 2.54 -6.74
C SER A 182 -24.92 3.41 -7.68
N LEU A 183 -23.71 3.75 -7.23
CA LEU A 183 -22.74 4.52 -7.99
C LEU A 183 -21.47 3.68 -8.17
N HIS A 184 -21.08 3.46 -9.42
CA HIS A 184 -19.81 2.80 -9.72
C HIS A 184 -18.65 3.72 -9.39
N GLN A 185 -17.67 3.21 -8.65
CA GLN A 185 -16.47 3.92 -8.24
C GLN A 185 -15.23 3.13 -8.66
N THR A 186 -14.25 3.86 -9.18
CA THR A 186 -12.95 3.32 -9.56
C THR A 186 -11.86 4.08 -8.82
N VAL A 187 -10.98 3.33 -8.17
CA VAL A 187 -9.80 3.83 -7.47
C VAL A 187 -8.57 3.27 -8.18
N ARG A 188 -7.61 4.12 -8.53
CA ARG A 188 -6.41 3.73 -9.29
C ARG A 188 -5.15 4.26 -8.63
N ALA A 189 -4.23 3.35 -8.34
CA ALA A 189 -2.87 3.66 -7.95
C ALA A 189 -1.91 3.12 -9.01
N SER A 190 -0.90 3.92 -9.37
CA SER A 190 0.15 3.50 -10.28
C SER A 190 1.49 3.97 -9.74
N ARG A 191 2.47 3.07 -9.72
CA ARG A 191 3.82 3.35 -9.21
C ARG A 191 4.85 2.65 -10.09
N ARG A 192 5.97 3.33 -10.33
CA ARG A 192 7.10 2.74 -11.03
C ARG A 192 7.82 1.72 -10.13
N ALA A 193 8.15 0.56 -10.68
CA ALA A 193 8.93 -0.48 -10.01
C ALA A 193 10.34 0.04 -9.67
N TRP A 194 10.84 -0.33 -8.48
CA TRP A 194 12.22 -0.04 -8.08
C TRP A 194 13.18 -1.07 -8.68
N VAL A 195 13.51 -0.88 -9.96
CA VAL A 195 14.36 -1.82 -10.72
C VAL A 195 15.86 -1.57 -10.46
N GLY A 196 16.22 -0.38 -9.96
CA GLY A 196 17.60 0.10 -9.91
C GLY A 196 18.09 0.53 -11.30
N SER A 197 19.35 0.96 -11.41
CA SER A 197 19.94 1.15 -12.73
C SER A 197 20.08 -0.22 -13.39
N PRO A 198 19.66 -0.40 -14.66
CA PRO A 198 19.90 -1.66 -15.35
C PRO A 198 21.40 -1.97 -15.25
N PRO A 199 21.80 -3.23 -14.99
CA PRO A 199 23.21 -3.59 -15.12
C PRO A 199 23.63 -3.15 -16.52
N ARG A 200 24.65 -2.30 -16.60
CA ARG A 200 25.19 -1.78 -17.86
C ARG A 200 25.50 -3.01 -18.73
N SER A 201 24.60 -3.30 -19.66
CA SER A 201 24.72 -4.42 -20.58
C SER A 201 26.00 -4.18 -21.39
N LYS A 202 27.02 -5.02 -21.20
CA LYS A 202 28.17 -5.07 -22.12
C LYS A 202 27.78 -5.77 -23.44
N SER A 203 26.64 -5.39 -24.00
CA SER A 203 26.23 -5.80 -25.34
C SER A 203 25.16 -4.84 -25.84
N GLY A 204 25.51 -4.07 -26.86
CA GLY A 204 24.62 -3.13 -27.53
C GLY A 204 25.33 -1.83 -27.84
N ALA A 205 26.24 -1.87 -28.81
CA ALA A 205 26.76 -0.69 -29.47
C ALA A 205 25.59 0.09 -30.10
N SER A 206 25.30 1.26 -29.55
CA SER A 206 24.63 2.33 -30.28
C SER A 206 25.11 3.67 -29.72
N SER A 207 26.17 4.16 -30.36
CA SER A 207 26.46 5.56 -30.68
C SER A 207 25.82 6.66 -29.80
N GLY A 208 26.70 7.36 -29.09
CA GLY A 208 26.56 8.79 -28.83
C GLY A 208 26.02 9.16 -27.46
N ASP A 209 26.78 8.90 -26.40
CA ASP A 209 26.87 9.83 -25.28
C ASP A 209 28.19 9.56 -24.53
N ASP A 210 28.89 10.62 -24.17
CA ASP A 210 30.23 10.56 -23.57
C ASP A 210 30.30 9.49 -22.46
N GLU A 211 31.07 8.43 -22.68
CA GLU A 211 31.34 7.42 -21.67
C GLU A 211 32.22 8.05 -20.60
N ASP A 212 31.60 8.78 -19.68
CA ASP A 212 32.23 9.31 -18.50
C ASP A 212 32.16 8.25 -17.39
N PRO A 213 33.21 7.42 -17.19
CA PRO A 213 33.16 6.37 -16.20
C PRO A 213 33.07 6.98 -14.80
N LEU A 214 32.27 6.34 -13.94
CA LEU A 214 32.18 6.72 -12.53
C LEU A 214 33.46 6.26 -11.80
N VAL A 215 34.10 7.16 -11.07
CA VAL A 215 35.30 6.91 -10.27
C VAL A 215 35.07 7.34 -8.81
N TYR A 216 35.87 6.83 -7.90
CA TYR A 216 35.75 7.07 -6.47
C TYR A 216 36.89 7.94 -5.94
N ILE A 217 36.59 8.79 -4.97
CA ILE A 217 37.55 9.73 -4.38
C ILE A 217 37.37 9.73 -2.86
N GLY A 218 38.47 9.72 -2.12
CA GLY A 218 38.46 9.91 -0.68
C GLY A 218 38.21 11.38 -0.28
N ALA A 219 37.89 11.66 0.98
CA ALA A 219 37.65 13.02 1.51
C ALA A 219 38.72 14.06 1.14
N HIS A 220 40.00 13.67 1.12
CA HIS A 220 41.12 14.50 0.68
C HIS A 220 41.93 13.82 -0.45
N GLY A 221 41.25 13.07 -1.32
CA GLY A 221 41.91 12.23 -2.33
C GLY A 221 42.69 13.04 -3.37
N THR A 222 44.01 12.82 -3.44
CA THR A 222 44.90 13.33 -4.50
C THR A 222 44.81 12.50 -5.79
N ARG A 223 44.13 11.37 -5.74
CA ARG A 223 43.98 10.41 -6.84
C ARG A 223 42.55 9.88 -6.89
N TYR A 224 42.11 9.50 -8.08
CA TYR A 224 40.85 8.79 -8.25
C TYR A 224 41.06 7.27 -8.28
N HIS A 225 40.03 6.55 -7.86
CA HIS A 225 40.02 5.09 -7.75
C HIS A 225 38.92 4.50 -8.65
N SER A 226 39.17 3.34 -9.23
CA SER A 226 38.19 2.60 -10.04
C SER A 226 37.24 1.75 -9.19
N SER A 227 37.66 1.40 -7.97
CA SER A 227 36.94 0.49 -7.08
C SER A 227 36.84 1.09 -5.68
N LEU A 228 35.65 0.95 -5.09
CA LEU A 228 35.40 1.32 -3.69
C LEU A 228 36.21 0.45 -2.70
N ARG A 229 36.60 -0.75 -3.14
CA ARG A 229 37.40 -1.70 -2.34
C ARG A 229 38.91 -1.50 -2.48
N CYS A 230 39.35 -0.35 -2.96
CA CYS A 230 40.77 -0.06 -3.00
C CYS A 230 41.31 0.03 -1.56
N HIS A 231 42.50 -0.53 -1.30
CA HIS A 231 43.15 -0.48 0.01
C HIS A 231 43.33 0.96 0.56
N TYR A 232 43.30 1.99 -0.29
CA TYR A 232 43.34 3.40 0.13
C TYR A 232 41.98 4.02 0.48
N LEU A 233 40.89 3.32 0.16
CA LEU A 233 39.52 3.84 0.27
C LEU A 233 38.64 3.01 1.19
N SER A 234 38.96 1.73 1.37
CA SER A 234 38.27 0.84 2.29
C SER A 234 39.26 0.10 3.17
N ASN A 235 38.92 -0.01 4.45
CA ASN A 235 39.64 -0.83 5.40
C ASN A 235 38.95 -2.17 5.57
N ASP A 236 39.69 -3.26 5.41
CA ASP A 236 39.19 -4.61 5.65
C ASP A 236 39.21 -4.91 7.16
N LEU A 237 38.02 -4.96 7.76
CA LEU A 237 37.82 -5.21 9.18
C LEU A 237 37.54 -6.69 9.44
N THR A 238 38.24 -7.25 10.44
CA THR A 238 38.01 -8.61 10.92
C THR A 238 37.52 -8.57 12.36
N ALA A 239 36.40 -9.24 12.63
CA ALA A 239 35.84 -9.34 13.96
C ALA A 239 36.54 -10.45 14.76
N VAL A 240 37.01 -10.12 15.97
CA VAL A 240 37.74 -11.02 16.86
C VAL A 240 37.24 -10.83 18.28
N SER A 241 37.25 -11.88 19.10
CA SER A 241 36.90 -11.76 20.52
C SER A 241 37.96 -10.92 21.26
N PHE A 242 37.55 -10.16 22.27
CA PHE A 242 38.48 -9.34 23.06
C PHE A 242 39.59 -10.17 23.74
N SER A 243 39.28 -11.40 24.14
CA SER A 243 40.25 -12.33 24.73
C SER A 243 41.38 -12.71 23.76
N ASP A 244 41.08 -12.82 22.46
CA ASP A 244 42.03 -13.29 21.45
C ASP A 244 42.92 -12.17 20.90
N ILE A 245 42.66 -10.89 21.24
CA ILE A 245 43.48 -9.76 20.78
C ILE A 245 44.94 -9.93 21.19
N ARG A 246 45.19 -10.40 22.42
CA ARG A 246 46.56 -10.55 22.97
C ARG A 246 47.41 -11.54 22.18
N SER A 247 46.79 -12.54 21.54
CA SER A 247 47.50 -13.55 20.74
C SER A 247 47.64 -13.15 19.27
N LYS A 248 46.81 -12.22 18.78
CA LYS A 248 46.88 -11.72 17.40
C LYS A 248 47.99 -10.69 17.20
N ARG A 249 48.55 -10.68 16.00
CA ARG A 249 49.53 -9.70 15.52
C ARG A 249 49.07 -9.11 14.19
N ASN A 250 49.51 -7.89 13.89
CA ASN A 250 49.25 -7.27 12.59
C ASN A 250 50.24 -7.77 11.52
N ALA A 251 50.08 -7.33 10.27
CA ALA A 251 50.93 -7.73 9.14
C ALA A 251 52.43 -7.44 9.38
N ASN A 252 52.74 -6.48 10.24
CA ASN A 252 54.10 -6.06 10.60
C ASN A 252 54.62 -6.73 11.87
N GLY A 253 53.89 -7.71 12.44
CA GLY A 253 54.27 -8.43 13.66
C GLY A 253 54.03 -7.66 14.96
N GLY A 254 53.39 -6.49 14.90
CA GLY A 254 53.03 -5.65 16.05
C GLY A 254 51.78 -6.11 16.78
N THR A 255 51.64 -5.69 18.04
CA THR A 255 50.46 -5.91 18.88
C THR A 255 49.38 -4.84 18.63
N TYR A 256 48.12 -5.19 18.87
CA TYR A 256 47.00 -4.25 18.73
C TYR A 256 46.76 -3.47 20.03
N HIS A 257 46.65 -2.15 19.94
CA HIS A 257 46.31 -1.26 21.06
C HIS A 257 44.88 -0.73 20.96
N ALA A 258 44.34 -0.19 22.06
CA ALA A 258 42.98 0.35 22.06
C ALA A 258 42.89 1.63 21.23
N CYS A 259 41.91 1.71 20.33
CA CYS A 259 41.58 2.99 19.69
C CYS A 259 41.14 4.04 20.74
N PRO A 260 41.73 5.25 20.76
CA PRO A 260 41.38 6.27 21.74
C PRO A 260 39.96 6.83 21.56
N ARG A 261 39.34 6.67 20.37
CA ARG A 261 38.00 7.20 20.09
C ARG A 261 36.88 6.25 20.49
N CYS A 262 36.98 4.98 20.12
CA CYS A 262 35.89 4.01 20.34
C CYS A 262 36.20 2.95 21.40
N ALA A 263 37.48 2.70 21.70
CA ALA A 263 37.89 1.60 22.58
C ALA A 263 38.49 2.06 23.93
N ALA A 264 38.37 3.35 24.28
CA ALA A 264 38.92 3.91 25.52
C ALA A 264 38.41 3.22 26.80
N SER A 265 37.19 2.67 26.78
CA SER A 265 36.52 2.08 27.95
C SER A 265 36.03 0.64 27.73
N CYS A 266 36.48 -0.03 26.66
CA CYS A 266 36.04 -1.39 26.35
C CYS A 266 36.79 -2.44 27.19
N LYS A 267 36.05 -3.32 27.85
CA LYS A 267 36.60 -4.37 28.73
C LYS A 267 36.19 -5.80 28.31
N SER A 268 35.22 -5.95 27.42
CA SER A 268 34.69 -7.24 26.98
C SER A 268 33.85 -7.09 25.70
N GLY A 269 33.83 -8.12 24.84
CA GLY A 269 32.98 -8.17 23.66
C GLY A 269 33.73 -8.56 22.39
N ALA A 270 33.08 -8.37 21.23
CA ALA A 270 33.72 -8.47 19.93
C ALA A 270 34.40 -7.13 19.59
N VAL A 271 35.61 -7.20 19.06
CA VAL A 271 36.35 -6.05 18.54
C VAL A 271 36.69 -6.25 17.08
N TYR A 272 36.99 -5.16 16.40
CA TYR A 272 37.37 -5.11 15.01
C TYR A 272 38.84 -4.75 14.89
N ILE A 273 39.60 -5.59 14.21
CA ILE A 273 41.01 -5.34 13.91
C ILE A 273 41.22 -5.30 12.39
N MET A 274 42.18 -4.51 11.96
CA MET A 274 42.61 -4.42 10.56
C MET A 274 44.00 -5.02 10.44
N GLN A 275 44.25 -5.83 9.41
CA GLN A 275 45.56 -6.48 9.23
C GLN A 275 46.70 -5.47 9.03
N SER A 276 46.43 -4.36 8.35
CA SER A 276 47.37 -3.25 8.15
C SER A 276 47.39 -2.23 9.31
N GLY A 277 46.45 -2.34 10.25
CA GLY A 277 46.32 -1.42 11.38
C GLY A 277 47.09 -1.87 12.63
N SER A 278 47.21 -0.96 13.58
CA SER A 278 47.81 -1.22 14.90
C SER A 278 46.82 -1.05 16.05
N ALA A 279 45.61 -0.55 15.80
CA ALA A 279 44.57 -0.36 16.80
C ALA A 279 43.40 -1.34 16.61
N TYR A 280 42.74 -1.72 17.71
CA TYR A 280 41.47 -2.41 17.71
C TYR A 280 40.32 -1.44 18.02
N HIS A 281 39.16 -1.71 17.43
CA HIS A 281 37.98 -0.85 17.47
C HIS A 281 36.77 -1.62 18.01
N THR A 282 35.88 -0.94 18.72
CA THR A 282 34.60 -1.51 19.18
C THR A 282 33.48 -1.32 18.16
N ASP A 283 33.55 -0.23 17.40
CA ASP A 283 32.59 0.13 16.36
C ASP A 283 33.27 -0.02 14.98
N PRO A 284 32.68 -0.80 14.04
CA PRO A 284 33.20 -0.89 12.68
C PRO A 284 33.12 0.45 11.92
N ASN A 285 32.25 1.37 12.36
CA ASN A 285 32.07 2.70 11.78
C ASN A 285 32.80 3.80 12.57
N CYS A 286 33.87 3.47 13.30
CA CYS A 286 34.62 4.46 14.04
C CYS A 286 35.24 5.53 13.11
N SER A 287 35.08 6.80 13.45
CA SER A 287 35.59 7.94 12.66
C SER A 287 37.11 7.96 12.47
N ALA A 288 37.87 7.17 13.24
CA ALA A 288 39.31 7.00 13.04
C ALA A 288 39.65 6.04 11.87
N ILE A 289 38.69 5.21 11.44
CA ILE A 289 38.91 4.15 10.43
C ILE A 289 37.95 4.26 9.25
N CYS A 290 36.86 5.02 9.39
CA CYS A 290 35.98 5.32 8.27
C CYS A 290 36.68 6.25 7.27
N ALA A 291 37.08 5.69 6.14
CA ALA A 291 37.43 6.48 4.96
C ALA A 291 36.13 6.92 4.27
N HIS A 292 35.87 8.22 4.25
CA HIS A 292 34.77 8.77 3.48
C HIS A 292 35.12 8.71 1.99
N ALA A 293 34.30 8.00 1.23
CA ALA A 293 34.43 7.82 -0.21
C ALA A 293 33.22 8.40 -0.93
N ARG A 294 33.45 9.21 -1.96
CA ARG A 294 32.41 9.73 -2.86
C ARG A 294 32.59 9.19 -4.26
N ALA A 295 31.48 8.93 -4.96
CA ALA A 295 31.48 8.55 -6.37
C ALA A 295 31.23 9.79 -7.23
N VAL A 296 32.07 9.99 -8.25
CA VAL A 296 32.11 11.20 -9.08
C VAL A 296 32.38 10.79 -10.54
N LYS A 297 31.91 11.57 -11.52
CA LYS A 297 32.26 11.33 -12.93
C LYS A 297 33.75 11.58 -13.16
N LYS A 298 34.37 10.82 -14.06
CA LYS A 298 35.81 10.98 -14.37
C LYS A 298 36.14 12.35 -14.95
N SER A 299 35.29 12.92 -15.80
CA SER A 299 35.43 14.30 -16.30
C SER A 299 35.59 15.34 -15.20
N GLU A 300 34.76 15.26 -14.17
CA GLU A 300 34.78 16.19 -13.03
C GLU A 300 36.10 16.13 -12.26
N VAL A 301 36.86 15.02 -12.37
CA VAL A 301 38.14 14.81 -11.69
C VAL A 301 39.29 14.48 -12.63
N ALA A 302 39.23 14.99 -13.86
CA ALA A 302 40.29 14.86 -14.85
C ALA A 302 41.64 15.41 -14.36
N TYR A 303 41.62 16.35 -13.40
CA TYR A 303 42.82 16.91 -12.77
C TYR A 303 43.50 15.98 -11.76
N LEU A 304 42.82 14.93 -11.28
CA LEU A 304 43.41 13.94 -10.36
C LEU A 304 44.06 12.82 -11.16
N GLY A 305 45.22 12.36 -10.70
CA GLY A 305 45.88 11.18 -11.31
C GLY A 305 45.17 9.87 -10.94
N PRO A 306 45.29 8.81 -11.77
CA PRO A 306 44.79 7.49 -11.40
C PRO A 306 45.57 6.92 -10.21
N CYS A 307 44.89 6.17 -9.35
CA CYS A 307 45.54 5.31 -8.37
C CYS A 307 46.27 4.15 -9.06
N GLN A 308 47.54 3.96 -8.74
CA GLN A 308 48.36 2.92 -9.36
C GLN A 308 47.80 1.52 -9.10
N TYR A 309 47.30 1.23 -7.90
CA TYR A 309 46.89 -0.13 -7.55
C TYR A 309 45.55 -0.55 -8.18
N CYS A 310 44.51 0.27 -8.07
CA CYS A 310 43.19 -0.12 -8.58
C CYS A 310 42.97 0.25 -10.05
N CYS A 311 43.71 1.20 -10.60
CA CYS A 311 43.55 1.63 -11.99
C CYS A 311 44.55 0.95 -12.95
N GLN A 312 45.46 0.09 -12.47
CA GLN A 312 46.38 -0.70 -13.30
C GLN A 312 45.67 -1.68 -14.25
N THR A 313 44.41 -2.04 -13.97
CA THR A 313 43.62 -3.01 -14.76
C THR A 313 42.76 -2.37 -15.86
N MET A 314 42.92 -1.06 -16.13
CA MET A 314 42.25 -0.36 -17.24
C MET A 314 43.21 0.04 -18.37
N ARG A 315 44.19 -0.82 -18.68
CA ARG A 315 44.97 -0.76 -19.92
C ARG A 315 44.59 -1.91 -20.83
#